data_AF-A0A060C861-F1
#
_entry.id   AF-A0A060C861-F1
#
_cell.length_a   1.000
_cell.length_b   1.000
_cell.length_c   1.000
_cell.angle_alpha   90.00
_cell.angle_beta   90.00
_cell.angle_gamma   90.00
#
_symmetry.space_group_name_H-M   'P 1'
#
loop_
_entity.id
_entity.type
_entity.pdbx_description
1 polymer ?
#
loop_
_entity_poly.entity_id
_entity_poly.type
_entity_poly.pdbx_seq_one_letter_code
_entity_poly.pdbx_strand_id
1 'polypeptide(L)'
;RYLKDLYNMFHDWELALASYNCGPGNVRKAIRQSGYKDSFWEIYKFLPRETRGYVPQFVAVVYSMNYLKEHKIEADSLQYPMEFETVQVTSNMNIDKLCEQLNMCSEELQFLNPALKKNIIPAHLNFNL
;
A
#
# COMPACT_ATOMS: atom_id res chain seq x y z
N ARG A 1 11.02 0.75 16.86
CA ARG A 1 11.83 -0.24 17.61
C ARG A 1 12.73 -1.03 16.67
N TYR A 2 12.17 -1.81 15.72
CA TYR A 2 12.94 -2.65 14.80
C TYR A 2 13.98 -1.94 13.92
N LEU A 3 13.65 -0.80 13.28
CA LEU A 3 14.64 -0.03 12.49
C LEU A 3 15.85 0.43 13.32
N LYS A 4 15.64 0.76 14.59
CA LYS A 4 16.72 1.13 15.51
C LYS A 4 17.62 -0.08 15.82
N ASP A 5 17.06 -1.28 15.91
CA ASP A 5 17.81 -2.51 16.09
C ASP A 5 18.66 -2.84 14.84
N LEU A 6 18.11 -2.62 13.64
CA LEU A 6 18.86 -2.73 12.39
C LEU A 6 19.99 -1.70 12.31
N TYR A 7 19.73 -0.45 12.70
CA TYR A 7 20.77 0.56 12.80
C TYR A 7 21.85 0.17 13.80
N ASN A 8 21.49 -0.35 14.97
CA ASN A 8 22.48 -0.83 15.95
C ASN A 8 23.30 -2.03 15.43
N MET A 9 22.80 -2.77 14.43
CA MET A 9 23.51 -3.90 13.83
C MET A 9 24.53 -3.47 12.76
N PHE A 10 24.20 -2.45 11.97
CA PHE A 10 25.00 -2.05 10.80
C PHE A 10 25.65 -0.68 10.94
N HIS A 11 25.25 0.11 11.94
CA HIS A 11 25.69 1.49 12.20
C HIS A 11 25.53 2.46 11.02
N ASP A 12 24.69 2.10 10.06
CA ASP A 12 24.43 2.86 8.84
C ASP A 12 22.94 2.80 8.50
N TRP A 13 22.34 3.95 8.20
CA TRP A 13 20.91 4.05 7.94
C TRP A 13 20.50 3.47 6.58
N GLU A 14 21.36 3.55 5.58
CA GLU A 14 21.09 2.97 4.25
C GLU A 14 21.09 1.43 4.34
N LEU A 15 22.04 0.85 5.09
CA LEU A 15 22.07 -0.57 5.40
C LEU A 15 20.89 -1.01 6.28
N ALA A 16 20.47 -0.18 7.22
CA ALA A 16 19.27 -0.46 8.03
C ALA A 16 18.01 -0.49 7.15
N LEU A 17 17.85 0.46 6.23
CA LEU A 17 16.74 0.50 5.28
C LEU A 17 16.79 -0.68 4.30
N ALA A 18 17.96 -1.00 3.75
CA ALA A 18 18.13 -2.18 2.90
C ALA A 18 17.78 -3.48 3.65
N SER A 19 18.21 -3.60 4.91
CA SER A 19 17.92 -4.75 5.77
C SER A 19 16.45 -4.83 6.17
N TYR A 20 15.74 -3.71 6.24
CA TYR A 20 14.30 -3.69 6.47
C TYR A 20 13.55 -4.31 5.28
N ASN A 21 13.99 -4.03 4.05
CA ASN A 21 13.38 -4.58 2.84
C ASN A 21 13.74 -6.05 2.60
N CYS A 22 15.01 -6.44 2.74
CA CYS A 22 15.48 -7.77 2.33
C CYS A 22 15.91 -8.68 3.48
N GLY A 23 15.84 -8.19 4.70
CA GLY A 23 16.30 -8.88 5.90
C GLY A 23 17.80 -8.69 6.16
N PRO A 24 18.22 -8.64 7.44
CA PRO A 24 19.61 -8.43 7.84
C PRO A 24 20.56 -9.55 7.38
N GLY A 25 20.05 -10.77 7.17
CA GLY A 25 20.84 -11.90 6.67
C GLY A 25 21.36 -11.68 5.24
N ASN A 26 20.54 -11.09 4.37
CA ASN A 26 20.92 -10.77 2.99
C ASN A 26 21.96 -9.65 2.94
N VAL A 27 21.83 -8.64 3.81
CA VAL A 27 22.83 -7.56 3.93
C VAL A 27 24.16 -8.11 4.48
N ARG A 28 24.15 -8.94 5.52
CA ARG A 28 25.38 -9.63 6.01
C ARG A 28 26.04 -10.48 4.93
N LYS A 29 25.25 -11.17 4.09
CA LYS A 29 25.76 -11.94 2.95
C LYS A 29 26.44 -11.01 1.93
N ALA A 30 25.83 -9.88 1.60
CA ALA A 30 26.38 -8.89 0.68
C ALA A 30 27.68 -8.26 1.21
N ILE A 31 27.74 -7.90 2.50
CA ILE A 31 28.96 -7.43 3.19
C ILE A 31 30.09 -8.46 3.09
N ARG A 32 29.79 -9.75 3.33
CA ARG A 32 30.82 -10.79 3.19
C ARG A 32 31.31 -10.93 1.75
N GLN A 33 30.42 -10.83 0.77
CA GLN A 33 30.77 -10.94 -0.65
C GLN A 33 31.54 -9.71 -1.18
N SER A 34 31.36 -8.54 -0.57
CA SER A 34 32.06 -7.31 -0.94
C SER A 34 33.50 -7.25 -0.41
N GLY A 35 33.91 -8.20 0.43
CA GLY A 35 35.19 -8.13 1.15
C GLY A 35 35.09 -7.31 2.43
N TYR A 36 33.96 -7.41 3.14
CA TYR A 36 33.67 -6.73 4.40
C TYR A 36 33.56 -5.21 4.29
N LYS A 37 33.07 -4.72 3.13
CA LYS A 37 32.64 -3.32 3.02
C LYS A 37 31.35 -3.09 3.81
N ASP A 38 31.24 -1.92 4.42
CA ASP A 38 30.24 -1.61 5.45
C ASP A 38 29.35 -0.41 5.09
N SER A 39 29.37 0.05 3.84
CA SER A 39 28.42 1.03 3.30
C SER A 39 27.47 0.41 2.27
N PHE A 40 26.25 0.95 2.16
CA PHE A 40 25.25 0.47 1.19
C PHE A 40 25.78 0.50 -0.25
N TRP A 41 26.44 1.58 -0.65
CA TRP A 41 26.92 1.76 -2.02
C TRP A 41 28.06 0.80 -2.38
N GLU A 42 28.95 0.48 -1.44
CA GLU A 42 30.01 -0.50 -1.69
C GLU A 42 29.49 -1.93 -1.80
N ILE A 43 28.41 -2.26 -1.08
CA ILE A 43 27.78 -3.58 -1.15
C ILE A 43 26.67 -3.68 -2.20
N TYR A 44 26.28 -2.57 -2.83
CA TYR A 44 25.11 -2.43 -3.70
C TYR A 44 24.98 -3.54 -4.74
N LYS A 45 26.09 -3.87 -5.43
CA LYS A 45 26.10 -4.89 -6.49
C LYS A 45 25.85 -6.31 -5.98
N PHE A 46 26.06 -6.57 -4.69
CA PHE A 46 25.89 -7.86 -4.03
C PHE A 46 24.49 -8.02 -3.38
N LEU A 47 23.72 -6.93 -3.27
CA LEU A 47 22.34 -6.99 -2.77
C LEU A 47 21.40 -7.65 -3.80
N PRO A 48 20.29 -8.25 -3.34
CA PRO A 48 19.21 -8.71 -4.21
C PRO A 48 18.76 -7.60 -5.16
N ARG A 49 18.46 -7.96 -6.42
CA ARG A 49 18.07 -6.97 -7.45
C ARG A 49 16.88 -6.11 -7.02
N GLU A 50 15.88 -6.73 -6.37
CA GLU A 50 14.69 -6.07 -5.85
C GLU A 50 15.04 -4.97 -4.82
N THR A 51 16.00 -5.26 -3.94
CA THR A 51 16.38 -4.37 -2.82
C THR A 51 17.28 -3.22 -3.22
N ARG A 52 18.04 -3.36 -4.32
CA ARG A 52 18.91 -2.28 -4.82
C ARG A 52 18.14 -0.99 -5.07
N GLY A 53 16.89 -1.10 -5.51
CA GLY A 53 16.03 0.07 -5.75
C GLY A 53 15.47 0.70 -4.47
N TYR A 54 15.44 -0.03 -3.34
CA TYR A 54 14.68 0.39 -2.17
C TYR A 54 15.19 1.68 -1.53
N VAL A 55 16.50 1.77 -1.25
CA VAL A 55 17.09 2.96 -0.64
C VAL A 55 17.01 4.18 -1.58
N PRO A 56 17.41 4.10 -2.87
CA PRO A 56 17.25 5.22 -3.80
C PRO A 56 15.80 5.68 -3.97
N GLN A 57 14.84 4.76 -4.04
CA GLN A 57 13.42 5.09 -4.14
C GLN A 57 12.92 5.80 -2.87
N PHE A 58 13.31 5.32 -1.68
CA PHE A 58 12.98 5.97 -0.42
C PHE A 58 13.50 7.42 -0.39
N VAL A 59 14.78 7.61 -0.75
CA VAL A 59 15.38 8.95 -0.82
C VAL A 59 14.65 9.83 -1.83
N ALA A 60 14.31 9.30 -3.01
CA ALA A 60 13.57 10.03 -4.02
C ALA A 60 12.18 10.46 -3.54
N VAL A 61 11.43 9.58 -2.87
CA VAL A 61 10.11 9.90 -2.30
C VAL A 61 10.24 10.99 -1.24
N VAL A 62 11.17 10.83 -0.30
CA VAL A 62 11.40 11.84 0.76
C VAL A 62 11.80 13.18 0.15
N TYR A 63 12.69 13.17 -0.83
CA TYR A 63 13.09 14.38 -1.56
C TYR A 63 11.89 15.04 -2.25
N SER A 64 11.13 14.28 -3.04
CA SER A 64 9.93 14.80 -3.73
C SER A 64 8.91 15.38 -2.76
N MET A 65 8.68 14.74 -1.60
CA MET A 65 7.78 15.25 -0.57
C MET A 65 8.27 16.53 0.10
N ASN A 66 9.58 16.68 0.30
CA ASN A 66 10.16 17.91 0.87
C ASN A 66 10.15 19.08 -0.13
N TYR A 67 10.28 18.79 -1.43
CA TYR A 67 10.42 19.79 -2.50
C TYR A 67 9.23 19.82 -3.47
N LEU A 68 8.03 19.44 -3.02
CA LEU A 68 6.81 19.36 -3.84
C LEU A 68 6.58 20.61 -4.70
N LYS A 69 6.71 21.80 -4.09
CA LYS A 69 6.49 23.09 -4.75
C LYS A 69 7.50 23.36 -5.86
N GLU A 70 8.76 23.00 -5.65
CA GLU A 70 9.84 23.22 -6.61
C GLU A 70 9.68 22.31 -7.84
N HIS A 71 9.15 21.10 -7.63
CA HIS A 71 8.88 20.12 -8.69
C HIS A 71 7.46 20.20 -9.25
N LYS A 72 6.66 21.22 -8.85
CA LYS A 72 5.26 21.40 -9.27
C LYS A 72 4.40 20.14 -9.06
N ILE A 73 4.68 19.40 -7.99
CA ILE A 73 3.88 18.24 -7.57
C ILE A 73 2.77 18.78 -6.67
N GLU A 74 1.53 18.60 -7.11
CA GLU A 74 0.34 18.91 -6.32
C GLU A 74 -0.13 17.65 -5.59
N ALA A 75 -0.48 17.79 -4.31
CA ALA A 75 -1.10 16.70 -3.58
C ALA A 75 -2.52 16.50 -4.14
N ASP A 76 -2.84 15.27 -4.50
CA ASP A 76 -4.22 14.94 -4.89
C ASP A 76 -5.17 15.23 -3.72
N SER A 77 -6.38 15.65 -4.05
CA SER A 77 -7.43 15.82 -3.06
C SER A 77 -7.69 14.48 -2.37
N LEU A 78 -7.71 14.47 -1.03
CA LEU A 78 -8.11 13.28 -0.29
C LEU A 78 -9.57 12.95 -0.65
N GLN A 79 -9.77 11.91 -1.45
CA GLN A 79 -11.09 11.32 -1.62
C GLN A 79 -11.40 10.52 -0.36
N TYR A 80 -12.27 11.06 0.48
CA TYR A 80 -12.84 10.26 1.56
C TYR A 80 -13.71 9.17 0.93
N PRO A 81 -13.61 7.91 1.40
CA PRO A 81 -14.54 6.88 0.99
C PRO A 81 -15.95 7.34 1.34
N MET A 82 -16.92 7.04 0.47
CA MET A 82 -18.33 7.28 0.80
C MET A 82 -18.67 6.55 2.10
N GLU A 83 -19.40 7.23 2.98
CA GLU A 83 -19.97 6.58 4.17
C GLU A 83 -21.00 5.55 3.70
N PHE A 84 -20.92 4.34 4.24
CA PHE A 84 -21.86 3.27 3.94
C PHE A 84 -22.16 2.44 5.20
N GLU A 85 -23.31 1.79 5.21
CA GLU A 85 -23.71 0.81 6.23
C GLU A 85 -23.89 -0.58 5.60
N THR A 86 -23.54 -1.64 6.33
CA THR A 86 -23.75 -3.01 5.85
C THR A 86 -25.09 -3.55 6.33
N VAL A 87 -25.95 -3.93 5.40
CA VAL A 87 -27.25 -4.55 5.67
C VAL A 87 -27.25 -6.03 5.26
N GLN A 88 -27.96 -6.87 6.03
CA GLN A 88 -28.18 -8.27 5.69
C GLN A 88 -29.54 -8.46 5.02
N VAL A 89 -29.58 -9.13 3.88
CA VAL A 89 -30.86 -9.50 3.22
C VAL A 89 -31.20 -10.96 3.48
N THR A 90 -32.41 -11.20 3.98
CA THR A 90 -32.92 -12.54 4.28
C THR A 90 -33.64 -13.22 3.12
N SER A 91 -33.89 -12.50 2.02
CA SER A 91 -34.61 -13.00 0.84
C SER A 91 -34.06 -12.41 -0.45
N ASN A 92 -34.28 -13.07 -1.59
CA ASN A 92 -33.88 -12.50 -2.88
C ASN A 92 -34.66 -11.19 -3.13
N MET A 93 -33.95 -10.12 -3.48
CA MET A 93 -34.52 -8.80 -3.71
C MET A 93 -34.07 -8.23 -5.06
N ASN A 94 -34.95 -7.55 -5.78
CA ASN A 94 -34.61 -6.86 -7.01
C ASN A 94 -34.02 -5.48 -6.68
N ILE A 95 -32.93 -5.11 -7.36
CA ILE A 95 -32.19 -3.88 -7.05
C ILE A 95 -33.04 -2.65 -7.36
N ASP A 96 -33.73 -2.61 -8.50
CA ASP A 96 -34.56 -1.45 -8.88
C ASP A 96 -35.63 -1.14 -7.81
N LYS A 97 -36.34 -2.16 -7.34
CA LYS A 97 -37.34 -2.00 -6.27
C LYS A 97 -36.73 -1.52 -4.95
N LEU A 98 -35.52 -1.98 -4.62
CA LEU A 98 -34.82 -1.53 -3.43
C LEU A 98 -34.40 -0.06 -3.57
N CYS A 99 -33.85 0.31 -4.72
CA CYS A 99 -33.48 1.69 -5.05
C CYS A 99 -34.69 2.64 -5.00
N GLU A 100 -35.85 2.22 -5.50
CA GLU A 100 -37.10 2.97 -5.38
C GLU A 100 -37.52 3.19 -3.91
N GLN A 101 -37.38 2.18 -3.06
CA GLN A 101 -37.76 2.27 -1.65
C GLN A 101 -36.78 3.11 -0.81
N LEU A 102 -35.49 3.05 -1.14
CA LEU A 102 -34.44 3.79 -0.45
C LEU A 102 -34.20 5.17 -1.06
N ASN A 103 -34.86 5.50 -2.18
CA ASN A 103 -34.64 6.71 -2.96
C ASN A 103 -33.14 6.90 -3.31
N MET A 104 -32.48 5.80 -3.71
CA MET A 104 -31.07 5.73 -4.06
C MET A 104 -30.87 5.47 -5.56
N CYS A 105 -29.76 5.94 -6.11
CA CYS A 105 -29.40 5.64 -7.50
C CYS A 105 -28.91 4.19 -7.62
N SER A 106 -29.38 3.45 -8.64
CA SER A 106 -28.93 2.07 -8.90
C SER A 106 -27.42 1.98 -9.14
N GLU A 107 -26.87 3.01 -9.78
CA GLU A 107 -25.46 3.18 -10.11
C GLU A 107 -24.61 3.34 -8.84
N GLU A 108 -25.11 4.09 -7.84
CA GLU A 108 -24.44 4.26 -6.54
C GLU A 108 -24.41 2.93 -5.77
N LEU A 109 -25.53 2.21 -5.73
CA LEU A 109 -25.60 0.91 -5.07
C LEU A 109 -24.66 -0.11 -5.72
N GLN A 110 -24.58 -0.11 -7.05
CA GLN A 110 -23.68 -1.00 -7.79
C GLN A 110 -22.21 -0.62 -7.61
N PHE A 111 -21.91 0.68 -7.50
CA PHE A 111 -20.58 1.18 -7.18
C PHE A 111 -20.11 0.72 -5.79
N LEU A 112 -20.98 0.79 -4.78
CA LEU A 112 -20.69 0.31 -3.42
C LEU A 112 -20.60 -1.22 -3.33
N ASN A 113 -21.18 -1.94 -4.29
CA ASN A 113 -21.28 -3.40 -4.31
C ASN A 113 -20.92 -4.00 -5.68
N PRO A 114 -19.65 -3.93 -6.12
CA PRO A 114 -19.23 -4.44 -7.44
C PRO A 114 -19.41 -5.96 -7.60
N ALA A 115 -19.66 -6.70 -6.51
CA ALA A 115 -20.03 -8.11 -6.53
C ALA A 115 -21.45 -8.36 -7.08
N LEU A 116 -22.35 -7.36 -7.05
CA LEU A 116 -23.70 -7.44 -7.60
C LEU A 116 -23.68 -7.28 -9.13
N LYS A 117 -23.43 -8.41 -9.81
CA LYS A 117 -23.35 -8.47 -11.28
C LYS A 117 -24.70 -8.60 -11.98
N LYS A 118 -25.77 -8.85 -11.22
CA LYS A 118 -27.14 -9.02 -11.71
C LYS A 118 -28.06 -8.08 -10.94
N ASN A 119 -29.20 -7.76 -11.53
CA ASN A 119 -30.27 -6.94 -10.92
C ASN A 119 -31.04 -7.68 -9.79
N ILE A 120 -30.35 -8.54 -9.05
CA ILE A 120 -30.89 -9.36 -7.96
C ILE A 120 -29.82 -9.46 -6.86
N ILE A 121 -30.21 -9.08 -5.65
CA ILE A 121 -29.44 -9.35 -4.43
C ILE A 121 -29.85 -10.74 -3.94
N PRO A 122 -28.95 -11.73 -3.92
CA PRO A 122 -29.25 -13.07 -3.44
C PRO A 122 -29.45 -13.07 -1.92
N ALA A 123 -30.32 -13.95 -1.44
CA ALA A 123 -30.54 -14.17 -0.02
C ALA A 123 -29.23 -14.55 0.68
N HIS A 124 -29.07 -14.08 1.93
CA HIS A 124 -27.90 -14.32 2.79
C HIS A 124 -26.60 -13.62 2.35
N LEU A 125 -26.71 -12.56 1.54
CA LEU A 125 -25.58 -11.69 1.22
C LEU A 125 -25.60 -10.44 2.12
N ASN A 126 -24.41 -10.04 2.57
CA ASN A 126 -24.18 -8.71 3.16
C ASN A 126 -23.88 -7.74 2.00
N PHE A 127 -24.47 -6.55 2.04
CA PHE A 127 -24.24 -5.52 1.03
C PHE A 127 -24.24 -4.13 1.67
N ASN A 128 -23.56 -3.19 1.02
CA ASN A 128 -23.32 -1.83 1.50
C ASN A 128 -24.39 -0.89 0.95
N LEU A 129 -24.95 -0.04 1.81
CA LEU A 129 -25.89 1.05 1.48
C LEU A 129 -25.24 2.40 1.77
#